data_AF-A0A0N5ACH6-F1
#
_entry.id   AF-A0A0N5ACH6-F1
#
_cell.length_a   1.000
_cell.length_b   1.000
_cell.length_c   1.000
_cell.angle_alpha   90.00
_cell.angle_beta   90.00
_cell.angle_gamma   90.00
#
_symmetry.space_group_name_H-M   'P 1'
#
loop_
_entity.id
_entity.type
_entity.pdbx_description
1 polymer ?
#
loop_
_entity_poly.entity_id
_entity_poly.type
_entity_poly.pdbx_seq_one_letter_code
_entity_poly.pdbx_strand_id
1 'polypeptide(L)'
;MLNKLYNTPDCIVYSPCGLPSIGKGNELPDDLKVFYENCGGVSLFANKDYGFTIVSPDEMVLANPVIVGELCEEDISSKWYIVCKDTENNYITIDLAKERLGRCYDSFWDRHGVVGECPIIARTFTELVTQLFNNQGESLYWLNDDFVNIGDAYDEL
;
A
#
# COMPACT_ATOMS: atom_id res chain seq x y z
N MET A 1 -9.09 14.38 1.18
CA MET A 1 -8.10 13.84 0.23
C MET A 1 -8.69 13.64 -1.16
N LEU A 2 -9.75 12.83 -1.32
CA LEU A 2 -10.35 12.51 -2.63
C LEU A 2 -10.69 13.72 -3.51
N ASN A 3 -11.24 14.80 -2.95
CA ASN A 3 -11.50 16.03 -3.72
C ASN A 3 -10.23 16.61 -4.37
N LYS A 4 -9.04 16.47 -3.76
CA LYS A 4 -7.79 16.90 -4.39
C LYS A 4 -7.48 16.01 -5.59
N LEU A 5 -7.57 14.69 -5.40
CA LEU A 5 -7.32 13.69 -6.45
C LEU A 5 -8.22 13.90 -7.67
N TYR A 6 -9.52 14.14 -7.48
CA TYR A 6 -10.47 14.44 -8.56
C TYR A 6 -10.11 15.68 -9.38
N ASN A 7 -9.41 16.64 -8.79
CA ASN A 7 -9.06 17.92 -9.41
C ASN A 7 -7.61 17.96 -9.92
N THR A 8 -6.87 16.85 -9.84
CA THR A 8 -5.49 16.75 -10.33
C THR A 8 -5.47 15.99 -11.66
N PRO A 9 -5.06 16.64 -12.78
CA PRO A 9 -5.17 16.06 -14.14
C PRO A 9 -4.51 14.70 -14.34
N ASP A 10 -3.38 14.44 -13.66
CA ASP A 10 -2.63 13.18 -13.77
C ASP A 10 -3.08 12.11 -12.76
N CYS A 11 -4.17 12.36 -12.03
CA CYS A 11 -4.80 11.40 -11.12
C CYS A 11 -6.13 10.89 -11.71
N ILE A 12 -6.36 9.59 -11.60
CA ILE A 12 -7.61 8.95 -12.02
C ILE A 12 -8.22 8.29 -10.79
N VAL A 13 -9.41 8.74 -10.39
CA VAL A 13 -10.18 8.12 -9.31
C VAL A 13 -11.21 7.19 -9.92
N TYR A 14 -11.17 5.91 -9.55
CA TYR A 14 -12.11 4.91 -10.04
C TYR A 14 -13.39 4.91 -9.21
N SER A 15 -14.53 4.61 -9.84
CA SER A 15 -15.82 4.52 -9.14
C SER A 15 -15.79 3.42 -8.07
N PRO A 16 -16.43 3.62 -6.91
CA PRO A 16 -16.49 2.61 -5.85
C PRO A 16 -17.11 1.32 -6.38
N CYS A 17 -16.50 0.18 -6.03
CA CYS A 17 -16.93 -1.14 -6.47
C CYS A 17 -17.03 -2.17 -5.33
N GLY A 18 -17.04 -1.72 -4.07
CA GLY A 18 -17.21 -2.57 -2.89
C GLY A 18 -16.04 -2.49 -1.93
N LEU A 19 -16.06 -3.36 -0.92
CA LEU A 19 -14.97 -3.53 0.04
C LEU A 19 -14.15 -4.78 -0.33
N PRO A 20 -12.84 -4.78 -0.06
CA PRO A 20 -11.99 -5.94 -0.33
C PRO A 20 -12.39 -7.13 0.55
N SER A 21 -12.24 -8.33 -0.01
CA SER A 21 -12.44 -9.57 0.73
C SER A 21 -11.20 -9.89 1.57
N ILE A 22 -11.32 -9.85 2.89
CA ILE A 22 -10.22 -10.12 3.81
C ILE A 22 -10.37 -11.46 4.53
N GLY A 23 -9.25 -12.11 4.83
CA GLY A 23 -9.18 -13.36 5.57
C GLY A 23 -9.68 -13.24 7.02
N LYS A 24 -10.11 -14.37 7.58
CA LYS A 24 -10.62 -14.44 8.96
C LYS A 24 -9.56 -13.97 9.97
N GLY A 25 -9.97 -13.10 10.89
CA GLY A 25 -9.09 -12.57 11.95
C GLY A 25 -8.35 -11.30 11.58
N ASN A 26 -8.44 -10.85 10.32
CA ASN A 26 -7.95 -9.55 9.88
C ASN A 26 -9.05 -8.50 9.99
N GLU A 27 -8.65 -7.23 10.07
CA GLU A 27 -9.56 -6.08 10.11
C GLU A 27 -9.13 -5.06 9.04
N LEU A 28 -10.09 -4.36 8.42
CA LEU A 28 -9.77 -3.21 7.58
C LEU A 28 -9.57 -1.98 8.47
N PRO A 29 -8.47 -1.22 8.30
CA PRO A 29 -8.34 0.10 8.88
C PRO A 29 -9.53 0.99 8.49
N ASP A 30 -10.03 1.79 9.43
CA ASP A 30 -11.18 2.68 9.20
C ASP A 30 -10.96 3.63 8.01
N ASP A 31 -9.73 4.11 7.84
CA ASP A 31 -9.39 5.04 6.78
C ASP A 31 -9.35 4.38 5.39
N LEU A 32 -8.89 3.13 5.31
CA LEU A 32 -8.97 2.30 4.10
C LEU A 32 -10.42 1.94 3.76
N LYS A 33 -11.24 1.64 4.77
CA LYS A 33 -12.67 1.37 4.57
C LYS A 33 -13.38 2.59 4.00
N VAL A 34 -13.19 3.77 4.59
CA VAL A 34 -13.75 5.03 4.08
C VAL A 34 -13.26 5.30 2.66
N PHE A 35 -12.01 5.01 2.33
CA PHE A 35 -11.52 5.15 0.96
C PHE A 35 -12.30 4.28 -0.04
N TYR A 36 -12.45 2.98 0.24
CA TYR A 36 -13.15 2.07 -0.68
C TYR A 36 -14.66 2.28 -0.75
N GLU A 37 -15.28 2.82 0.31
CA GLU A 37 -16.68 3.27 0.27
C GLU A 37 -16.89 4.45 -0.70
N ASN A 38 -15.83 5.22 -1.00
CA ASN A 38 -15.91 6.44 -1.82
C ASN A 38 -15.21 6.33 -3.19
N CYS A 39 -14.36 5.32 -3.43
CA CYS A 39 -13.72 5.05 -4.72
C CYS A 39 -13.24 3.60 -4.85
N GLY A 40 -13.06 3.11 -6.07
CA GLY A 40 -12.63 1.73 -6.36
C GLY A 40 -11.13 1.59 -6.57
N GLY A 41 -10.33 2.49 -6.00
CA GLY A 41 -8.90 2.64 -6.30
C GLY A 41 -8.59 3.98 -6.94
N VAL A 42 -7.29 4.27 -7.10
CA VAL A 42 -6.79 5.53 -7.68
C VAL A 42 -5.47 5.28 -8.40
N SER A 43 -5.34 5.75 -9.64
CA SER A 43 -4.02 5.91 -10.28
C SER A 43 -3.50 7.31 -10.02
N LEU A 44 -2.33 7.40 -9.38
CA LEU A 44 -1.60 8.59 -9.01
C LEU A 44 -0.46 8.80 -10.01
N PHE A 45 -0.54 9.86 -10.81
CA PHE A 45 0.50 10.26 -11.77
C PHE A 45 0.87 9.15 -12.76
N ALA A 46 -0.15 8.49 -13.34
CA ALA A 46 0.00 7.30 -14.18
C ALA A 46 0.94 7.45 -15.39
N ASN A 47 1.21 8.68 -15.82
CA ASN A 47 2.11 9.00 -16.93
C ASN A 47 3.57 9.25 -16.49
N LYS A 48 3.90 9.01 -15.22
CA LYS A 48 5.24 9.23 -14.63
C LYS A 48 5.90 7.89 -14.31
N ASP A 49 7.24 7.88 -14.32
CA ASP A 49 8.04 6.69 -13.97
C ASP A 49 7.74 6.21 -12.54
N TYR A 50 7.54 7.14 -11.61
CA TYR A 50 7.15 6.85 -10.21
C TYR A 50 5.64 7.02 -9.99
N GLY A 51 4.83 6.71 -11.01
CA GLY A 51 3.38 6.63 -10.89
C GLY A 51 2.96 5.37 -10.14
N PHE A 52 1.91 5.48 -9.32
CA PHE A 52 1.40 4.40 -8.49
C PHE A 52 -0.10 4.20 -8.69
N THR A 53 -0.59 2.99 -8.49
CA THR A 53 -2.02 2.68 -8.49
C THR A 53 -2.41 2.04 -7.17
N ILE A 54 -3.25 2.72 -6.40
CA ILE A 54 -4.02 2.09 -5.33
C ILE A 54 -4.99 1.12 -6.00
N VAL A 55 -4.83 -0.17 -5.69
CA VAL A 55 -5.51 -1.25 -6.41
C VAL A 55 -7.02 -1.26 -6.12
N SER A 56 -7.77 -1.97 -6.95
CA SER A 56 -9.18 -2.18 -6.69
C SER A 56 -9.42 -3.14 -5.52
N PRO A 57 -10.59 -3.10 -4.86
CA PRO A 57 -10.98 -4.07 -3.84
C PRO A 57 -10.74 -5.54 -4.20
N ASP A 58 -10.98 -5.92 -5.47
CA ASP A 58 -10.80 -7.30 -5.94
C ASP A 58 -9.32 -7.67 -6.17
N GLU A 59 -8.47 -6.67 -6.40
CA GLU A 59 -7.01 -6.84 -6.52
C GLU A 59 -6.29 -6.74 -5.15
N MET A 60 -6.98 -6.30 -4.11
CA MET A 60 -6.45 -6.28 -2.74
C MET A 60 -6.47 -7.69 -2.14
N VAL A 61 -5.47 -8.47 -2.50
CA VAL A 61 -5.28 -9.88 -2.09
C VAL A 61 -4.05 -10.03 -1.21
N LEU A 62 -3.90 -11.21 -0.58
CA LEU A 62 -2.71 -11.56 0.21
C LEU A 62 -1.44 -11.41 -0.65
N ALA A 63 -0.43 -10.77 -0.08
CA ALA A 63 0.80 -10.43 -0.79
C ALA A 63 1.70 -11.65 -1.03
N ASN A 64 1.95 -12.47 -0.01
CA ASN A 64 2.92 -13.57 -0.11
C ASN A 64 2.62 -14.55 -1.26
N PRO A 65 1.37 -15.03 -1.46
CA PRO A 65 1.09 -15.91 -2.60
C PRO A 65 1.36 -15.28 -3.97
N VAL A 66 1.31 -13.95 -4.08
CA VAL A 66 1.58 -13.21 -5.33
C VAL A 66 3.07 -12.95 -5.52
N ILE A 67 3.77 -12.54 -4.46
CA ILE A 67 5.17 -12.07 -4.54
C ILE A 67 6.15 -13.24 -4.34
N VAL A 68 5.90 -14.10 -3.36
CA VAL A 68 6.77 -15.23 -2.97
C VAL A 68 6.32 -16.54 -3.60
N GLY A 69 5.01 -16.70 -3.86
CA GLY A 69 4.43 -17.93 -4.40
C GLY A 69 3.94 -18.92 -3.33
N GLU A 70 4.05 -18.56 -2.06
CA GLU A 70 3.56 -19.31 -0.91
C GLU A 70 3.02 -18.36 0.17
N LEU A 71 2.23 -18.86 1.12
CA LEU A 71 1.60 -18.01 2.15
C LEU A 71 2.59 -17.61 3.27
N CYS A 72 3.57 -18.45 3.58
CA CYS A 72 4.48 -18.29 4.72
C CYS A 72 3.73 -18.08 6.06
N GLU A 73 2.87 -19.00 6.47
CA GLU A 73 1.93 -18.83 7.61
C GLU A 73 2.56 -18.37 8.93
N GLU A 74 3.82 -18.73 9.17
CA GLU A 74 4.57 -18.40 10.39
C GLU A 74 5.19 -16.99 10.35
N ASP A 75 5.22 -16.34 9.19
CA ASP A 75 5.76 -14.99 9.03
C ASP A 75 4.66 -13.92 9.17
N ILE A 76 5.01 -12.76 9.72
CA ILE A 76 4.06 -11.66 9.88
C ILE A 76 3.51 -11.16 8.54
N SER A 77 4.27 -11.32 7.46
CA SER A 77 3.86 -10.98 6.09
C SER A 77 2.67 -11.78 5.58
N SER A 78 2.37 -12.95 6.18
CA SER A 78 1.20 -13.76 5.82
C SER A 78 -0.14 -13.05 6.04
N LYS A 79 -0.15 -11.91 6.73
CA LYS A 79 -1.32 -11.05 6.97
C LYS A 79 -1.33 -9.78 6.12
N TRP A 80 -0.34 -9.58 5.26
CA TRP A 80 -0.21 -8.39 4.44
C TRP A 80 -0.96 -8.53 3.13
N TYR A 81 -1.57 -7.43 2.69
CA TYR A 81 -2.37 -7.36 1.46
C TYR A 81 -1.74 -6.36 0.51
N ILE A 82 -1.76 -6.66 -0.79
CA ILE A 82 -1.39 -5.68 -1.83
C ILE A 82 -2.39 -4.54 -1.78
N VAL A 83 -1.92 -3.32 -1.53
CA VAL A 83 -2.78 -2.12 -1.52
C VAL A 83 -2.43 -1.17 -2.66
N CYS A 84 -1.21 -1.27 -3.19
CA CYS A 84 -0.74 -0.40 -4.24
C CYS A 84 0.32 -1.10 -5.10
N LYS A 85 0.43 -0.72 -6.37
CA LYS A 85 1.45 -1.19 -7.31
C LYS A 85 2.00 -0.04 -8.16
N ASP A 86 3.24 -0.16 -8.60
CA ASP A 86 3.82 0.75 -9.60
C ASP A 86 3.56 0.25 -11.04
N THR A 87 4.20 0.89 -12.02
CA THR A 87 4.08 0.53 -13.44
C THR A 87 4.78 -0.78 -13.84
N GLU A 88 5.71 -1.27 -13.01
CA GLU A 88 6.46 -2.51 -13.21
C GLU A 88 5.89 -3.69 -12.41
N ASN A 89 4.79 -3.49 -11.68
CA ASN A 89 4.21 -4.44 -10.73
C ASN A 89 5.13 -4.73 -9.52
N ASN A 90 5.90 -3.76 -9.08
CA ASN A 90 6.38 -3.74 -7.71
C ASN A 90 5.23 -3.30 -6.79
N TYR A 91 5.20 -3.84 -5.57
CA TYR A 91 4.06 -3.71 -4.68
C TYR A 91 4.38 -2.92 -3.41
N ILE A 92 3.37 -2.21 -2.94
CA ILE A 92 3.27 -1.74 -1.57
C ILE A 92 2.16 -2.55 -0.90
N THR A 93 2.46 -3.06 0.28
CA THR A 93 1.50 -3.87 1.04
C THR A 93 1.02 -3.12 2.28
N ILE A 94 -0.12 -3.54 2.83
CA ILE A 94 -0.67 -3.04 4.09
C ILE A 94 -0.88 -4.19 5.07
N ASP A 95 -0.50 -3.98 6.33
CA ASP A 95 -0.71 -4.93 7.41
C ASP A 95 -2.15 -4.84 7.95
N LEU A 96 -2.86 -5.97 7.94
CA LEU A 96 -4.21 -6.08 8.51
C LEU A 96 -4.25 -6.82 9.85
N ALA A 97 -3.08 -7.19 10.40
CA ALA A 97 -2.98 -7.73 11.75
C ALA A 97 -3.19 -6.62 12.79
N LYS A 98 -3.88 -6.95 13.88
CA LYS A 98 -4.31 -5.99 14.91
C LYS A 98 -3.16 -5.17 15.50
N GLU A 99 -2.00 -5.81 15.70
CA GLU A 99 -0.82 -5.22 16.34
C GLU A 99 -0.16 -4.13 15.47
N ARG A 100 -0.35 -4.19 14.15
CA ARG A 100 0.31 -3.34 13.15
C ARG A 100 -0.67 -2.73 12.15
N LEU A 101 -1.96 -2.73 12.50
CA LEU A 101 -3.08 -2.42 11.63
C LEU A 101 -2.85 -1.10 10.88
N GLY A 102 -2.79 -1.17 9.55
CA GLY A 102 -2.69 -0.03 8.64
C GLY A 102 -1.26 0.40 8.27
N ARG A 103 -0.21 -0.22 8.84
CA ARG A 103 1.18 0.01 8.41
C ARG A 103 1.36 -0.43 6.97
N CYS A 104 2.07 0.36 6.18
CA CYS A 104 2.39 0.07 4.79
C CYS A 104 3.89 -0.13 4.60
N TYR A 105 4.25 -1.13 3.79
CA TYR A 105 5.65 -1.53 3.60
C TYR A 105 6.08 -1.42 2.14
N ASP A 106 7.34 -1.08 1.93
CA ASP A 106 8.02 -1.28 0.65
C ASP A 106 8.17 -2.78 0.42
N SER A 107 7.31 -3.34 -0.43
CA SER A 107 7.19 -4.77 -0.68
C SER A 107 7.52 -5.09 -2.13
N PHE A 108 8.56 -4.43 -2.64
CA PHE A 108 9.16 -4.78 -3.91
C PHE A 108 9.67 -6.23 -3.85
N TRP A 109 9.72 -6.89 -5.01
CA TRP A 109 9.98 -8.33 -5.09
C TRP A 109 11.31 -8.76 -4.45
N ASP A 110 12.29 -7.87 -4.39
CA ASP A 110 13.64 -8.10 -3.87
C ASP A 110 13.72 -8.03 -2.33
N ARG A 111 12.70 -7.48 -1.67
CA ARG A 111 12.78 -7.11 -0.25
C ARG A 111 11.54 -7.43 0.57
N HIS A 112 10.44 -7.80 -0.09
CA HIS A 112 9.21 -8.18 0.58
C HIS A 112 9.43 -9.32 1.58
N GLY A 113 9.11 -9.05 2.84
CA GLY A 113 9.22 -10.03 3.92
C GLY A 113 10.67 -10.37 4.32
N VAL A 114 11.65 -9.55 3.92
CA VAL A 114 13.06 -9.73 4.27
C VAL A 114 13.40 -8.87 5.49
N VAL A 115 13.87 -9.52 6.55
CA VAL A 115 14.27 -8.86 7.81
C VAL A 115 15.34 -7.80 7.55
N GLY A 116 15.05 -6.54 7.92
CA GLY A 116 15.97 -5.41 7.76
C GLY A 116 15.98 -4.78 6.37
N GLU A 117 15.17 -5.27 5.43
CA GLU A 117 15.06 -4.75 4.05
C GLU A 117 13.61 -4.41 3.67
N CYS A 118 12.64 -4.53 4.59
CA CYS A 118 11.22 -4.30 4.35
C CYS A 118 10.73 -3.07 5.14
N PRO A 119 11.15 -1.85 4.75
CA PRO A 119 10.92 -0.65 5.54
C PRO A 119 9.43 -0.29 5.62
N ILE A 120 9.05 0.29 6.75
CA ILE A 120 7.75 0.92 6.92
C ILE A 120 7.78 2.25 6.17
N ILE A 121 6.92 2.42 5.16
CA ILE A 121 6.86 3.65 4.35
C ILE A 121 5.67 4.56 4.72
N ALA A 122 4.69 4.04 5.45
CA ALA A 122 3.59 4.81 6.03
C ALA A 122 3.00 4.06 7.23
N ARG A 123 2.49 4.79 8.23
CA ARG A 123 1.84 4.21 9.42
C ARG A 123 0.33 3.98 9.25
N THR A 124 -0.26 4.64 8.26
CA THR A 124 -1.68 4.52 7.92
C THR A 124 -1.87 4.55 6.40
N PHE A 125 -3.01 4.04 5.93
CA PHE A 125 -3.34 4.11 4.51
C PHE A 125 -3.47 5.56 4.02
N THR A 126 -4.06 6.44 4.83
CA THR A 126 -4.19 7.87 4.49
C THR A 126 -2.82 8.54 4.35
N GLU A 127 -1.87 8.21 5.22
CA GLU A 127 -0.49 8.71 5.12
C GLU A 127 0.15 8.25 3.81
N LEU A 128 0.02 6.97 3.45
CA LEU A 128 0.52 6.44 2.18
C LEU A 128 0.00 7.25 0.98
N VAL A 129 -1.34 7.39 0.87
CA VAL A 129 -1.95 8.14 -0.24
C VAL A 129 -1.51 9.61 -0.23
N THR A 130 -1.34 10.20 0.96
CA THR A 130 -0.88 11.59 1.09
C THR A 130 0.55 11.76 0.59
N GLN A 131 1.45 10.87 0.97
CA GLN A 131 2.85 10.93 0.55
C GLN A 131 2.99 10.69 -0.95
N LEU A 132 2.34 9.66 -1.48
CA LEU A 132 2.32 9.40 -2.92
C LEU A 132 1.74 10.59 -3.72
N PHE A 133 0.66 11.19 -3.23
CA PHE A 133 0.05 12.35 -3.87
C PHE A 133 0.99 13.58 -3.86
N ASN A 134 1.58 13.90 -2.71
CA ASN A 134 2.44 15.07 -2.57
C ASN A 134 3.75 14.94 -3.37
N ASN A 135 4.26 13.71 -3.50
CA ASN A 135 5.47 13.40 -4.24
C ASN A 135 5.31 13.49 -5.77
N GLN A 136 4.09 13.60 -6.29
CA GLN A 136 3.82 13.93 -7.70
C GLN A 136 4.45 12.98 -8.75
N GLY A 137 4.78 11.76 -8.34
CA GLY A 137 5.48 10.78 -9.17
C GLY A 137 6.91 11.20 -9.55
N GLU A 138 7.60 11.94 -8.68
CA GLU A 138 8.98 12.41 -8.90
C GLU A 138 10.05 11.37 -8.53
N SER A 139 9.80 10.57 -7.49
CA SER A 139 10.71 9.53 -6.97
C SER A 139 9.98 8.48 -6.13
N LEU A 140 10.69 7.52 -5.54
CA LEU A 140 10.20 6.80 -4.38
C LEU A 140 10.38 7.70 -3.14
N TYR A 141 9.29 8.27 -2.61
CA TYR A 141 9.39 9.32 -1.59
C TYR A 141 10.14 8.88 -0.33
N TRP A 142 10.10 7.58 0.01
CA TRP A 142 10.78 7.02 1.17
C TRP A 142 12.30 6.88 1.00
N LEU A 143 12.83 7.17 -0.20
CA LEU A 143 14.25 7.24 -0.49
C LEU A 143 14.77 8.68 -0.54
N ASN A 144 13.91 9.68 -0.35
CA ASN A 144 14.32 11.08 -0.34
C ASN A 144 15.01 11.44 0.99
N ASP A 145 15.95 12.39 0.94
CA ASP A 145 16.74 12.82 2.11
C ASP A 145 15.89 13.40 3.27
N ASP A 146 14.70 13.92 2.97
CA ASP A 146 13.77 14.50 3.93
C ASP A 146 12.78 13.48 4.52
N PHE A 147 12.80 12.23 4.04
CA PHE A 147 11.98 11.16 4.61
C PHE A 147 12.51 10.77 5.99
N VAL A 148 11.64 10.86 6.99
CA VAL A 148 11.97 10.43 8.35
C VAL A 148 11.82 8.91 8.42
N ASN A 149 12.95 8.22 8.59
CA ASN A 149 12.97 6.76 8.72
C ASN A 149 12.04 6.30 9.87
N ILE A 150 11.17 5.35 9.54
CA ILE A 150 10.07 4.88 10.41
C ILE A 150 10.45 3.59 11.14
N GLY A 151 11.45 2.86 10.65
CA GLY A 151 11.82 1.51 11.04
C GLY A 151 11.51 0.46 9.96
N ASP A 152 11.91 -0.77 10.24
CA ASP A 152 11.64 -1.97 9.44
C ASP A 152 10.41 -2.73 9.95
N ALA A 153 9.76 -3.51 9.09
CA ALA A 153 8.61 -4.33 9.47
C ALA A 153 8.92 -5.31 10.62
N TYR A 154 10.18 -5.72 10.78
CA TYR A 154 10.62 -6.73 11.73
C TYR A 154 11.29 -6.15 13.00
N ASP A 155 11.44 -4.82 13.13
CA ASP A 155 12.14 -4.19 14.26
C ASP A 155 11.48 -4.41 15.63
N GLU A 156 10.17 -4.67 15.65
CA GLU A 156 9.36 -4.80 16.87
C GLU A 156 9.01 -6.25 17.23
N LEU A 157 9.68 -7.23 16.63
CA LEU A 157 9.43 -8.68 16.82
C LEU A 157 10.36 -9.36 17.84
#